data_AF-A0A2G0E690-F1
#
_entry.id   AF-A0A2G0E690-F1
#
_cell.length_a   1.000
_cell.length_b   1.000
_cell.length_c   1.000
_cell.angle_alpha   90.00
_cell.angle_beta   90.00
_cell.angle_gamma   90.00
#
_symmetry.space_group_name_H-M   'P 1'
#
loop_
_entity.id
_entity.type
_entity.pdbx_description
1 polymer ?
#
loop_
_entity_poly.entity_id
_entity_poly.type
_entity_poly.pdbx_seq_one_letter_code
_entity_poly.pdbx_strand_id
1 'polypeptide(L)'
;RVYVFTPVTVNGHSMDPTLSDGQRLISSKISNYERMDIITTKEPGDEERMIVKRIIGMPGDTVKMENDQLTINGKKYDEPYLDKFKKEFSEDKLQGEYAYSSGFQAQAESASTFTSDFEYTVPKGKYLVLGDNRLISKDSRMFGLVDKDM
;
A
#
# COMPACT_ATOMS: atom_id res chain seq x y z
N ARG A 1 -29.43 10.64 4.56
CA ARG A 1 -28.29 9.69 4.65
C ARG A 1 -27.36 10.20 5.74
N VAL A 2 -26.86 9.34 6.63
CA VAL A 2 -25.90 9.71 7.67
C VAL A 2 -24.51 9.37 7.15
N TYR A 3 -23.57 10.31 7.24
CA TYR A 3 -22.17 10.11 6.89
C TYR A 3 -21.33 10.26 8.16
N VAL A 4 -20.45 9.29 8.40
CA VAL A 4 -19.52 9.32 9.53
C VAL A 4 -18.15 9.73 8.99
N PHE A 5 -17.61 10.80 9.56
CA PHE A 5 -16.27 11.30 9.28
C PHE A 5 -15.46 11.25 10.57
N THR A 6 -14.29 10.63 10.51
CA THR A 6 -13.40 10.46 11.68
C THR A 6 -12.06 11.11 11.38
N PRO A 7 -11.59 12.04 12.24
CA PRO A 7 -10.22 12.52 12.13
C PRO A 7 -9.26 11.38 12.47
N VAL A 8 -8.28 11.15 11.60
CA VAL A 8 -7.23 10.14 11.81
C VAL A 8 -5.86 10.77 11.59
N THR A 9 -4.87 10.30 12.34
CA THR A 9 -3.46 10.66 12.14
C THR A 9 -2.74 9.46 11.55
N VAL A 10 -2.00 9.66 10.48
CA VAL A 10 -1.13 8.64 9.89
C VAL A 10 0.04 8.41 10.82
N ASN A 11 0.26 7.16 11.21
CA ASN A 11 1.41 6.74 12.02
C ASN A 11 2.29 5.82 11.19
N GLY A 12 3.54 6.21 10.98
CA GLY A 12 4.55 5.50 10.21
C GLY A 12 4.59 5.87 8.72
N HIS A 13 5.62 5.36 8.05
CA HIS A 13 6.05 5.77 6.70
C HIS A 13 5.57 4.86 5.56
N SER A 14 4.65 3.92 5.85
CA SER A 14 4.25 2.89 4.87
C SER A 14 3.48 3.42 3.66
N MET A 15 2.95 4.63 3.75
CA MET A 15 2.19 5.29 2.68
C MET A 15 2.92 6.51 2.11
N ASP A 16 4.17 6.76 2.52
CA ASP A 16 4.99 7.77 1.85
C ASP A 16 5.19 7.40 0.36
N PRO A 17 5.22 8.38 -0.56
CA PRO A 17 5.11 9.82 -0.32
C PRO A 17 3.66 10.34 -0.28
N THR A 18 2.67 9.49 -0.56
CA THR A 18 1.26 9.90 -0.67
C THR A 18 0.70 10.40 0.65
N LEU A 19 0.99 9.68 1.75
CA LEU A 19 0.59 10.04 3.10
C LEU A 19 1.78 9.98 4.04
N SER A 20 2.15 11.13 4.58
CA SER A 20 3.31 11.26 5.47
C SER A 20 2.99 10.96 6.93
N ASP A 21 4.00 10.51 7.65
CA ASP A 21 3.90 10.35 9.11
C ASP A 21 3.44 11.66 9.78
N GLY A 22 2.51 11.54 10.72
CA GLY A 22 1.88 12.67 11.39
C GLY A 22 0.81 13.41 10.58
N GLN A 23 0.59 13.06 9.30
CA GLN A 23 -0.44 13.69 8.47
C GLN A 23 -1.84 13.43 9.04
N ARG A 24 -2.64 14.49 9.18
CA ARG A 24 -4.02 14.40 9.62
C ARG A 24 -4.96 14.29 8.43
N LEU A 25 -5.87 13.33 8.46
CA LEU A 25 -6.84 13.04 7.42
C LEU A 25 -8.25 13.02 8.01
N ILE A 26 -9.24 13.19 7.15
CA ILE A 26 -10.64 12.90 7.45
C ILE A 26 -11.01 11.63 6.72
N SER A 27 -11.19 10.55 7.48
CA SER A 27 -11.64 9.26 6.94
C SER A 27 -13.17 9.22 6.91
N SER A 28 -13.73 8.71 5.82
CA SER A 28 -15.18 8.48 5.69
C SER A 28 -15.45 6.98 5.60
N LYS A 29 -16.39 6.48 6.41
CA LYS A 29 -16.85 5.08 6.28
C LYS A 29 -17.87 4.99 5.14
N ILE A 30 -17.38 4.69 3.94
CA ILE A 30 -18.19 4.46 2.73
C ILE A 30 -18.11 2.97 2.39
N SER A 31 -19.23 2.35 2.01
CA SER A 31 -19.32 0.90 1.77
C SER A 31 -18.85 0.45 0.37
N ASN A 32 -18.60 1.39 -0.53
CA ASN A 32 -18.31 1.11 -1.94
C ASN A 32 -16.88 1.54 -2.27
N TYR A 33 -15.90 0.85 -1.71
CA TYR A 33 -14.51 1.09 -2.06
C TYR A 33 -14.24 0.64 -3.49
N GLU A 34 -13.46 1.45 -4.18
CA GLU A 34 -12.98 1.22 -5.53
C GLU A 34 -11.49 0.88 -5.54
N ARG A 35 -11.03 0.34 -6.67
CA ARG A 35 -9.60 0.10 -6.87
C ARG A 35 -8.86 1.44 -6.77
N MET A 36 -7.69 1.42 -6.15
CA MET A 36 -6.84 2.56 -5.86
C MET A 36 -7.32 3.47 -4.73
N ASP A 37 -8.46 3.19 -4.08
CA ASP A 37 -8.83 3.88 -2.85
C ASP A 37 -7.82 3.60 -1.74
N ILE A 38 -7.56 4.62 -0.91
CA ILE A 38 -6.81 4.46 0.33
C ILE A 38 -7.81 4.25 1.45
N ILE A 39 -7.68 3.12 2.14
CA ILE A 39 -8.59 2.71 3.19
C ILE A 39 -7.87 2.56 4.52
N THR A 40 -8.64 2.67 5.61
CA THR A 40 -8.19 2.25 6.94
C THR A 40 -8.86 0.93 7.30
N THR A 41 -8.09 -0.06 7.74
CA THR A 41 -8.58 -1.39 8.11
C THR A 41 -7.82 -1.95 9.30
N LYS A 42 -8.37 -2.97 9.97
CA LYS A 42 -7.60 -3.81 10.89
C LYS A 42 -6.56 -4.64 10.12
N GLU A 43 -5.39 -4.83 10.71
CA GLU A 43 -4.38 -5.75 10.22
C GLU A 43 -4.87 -7.21 10.40
N PRO A 44 -4.80 -8.07 9.37
CA PRO A 44 -5.16 -9.47 9.53
C PRO A 44 -4.35 -10.15 10.66
N GLY A 45 -5.06 -10.69 11.64
CA GLY A 45 -4.46 -11.35 12.81
C GLY A 45 -4.15 -10.42 14.00
N ASP A 46 -4.36 -9.11 13.87
CA ASP A 46 -4.22 -8.14 14.96
C ASP A 46 -5.40 -7.15 14.94
N GLU A 47 -6.41 -7.43 15.74
CA GLU A 47 -7.66 -6.67 15.76
C GLU A 47 -7.56 -5.27 16.36
N GLU A 48 -6.51 -5.00 17.13
CA GLU A 48 -6.29 -3.70 17.76
C GLU A 48 -5.49 -2.76 16.84
N ARG A 49 -4.76 -3.32 15.88
CA ARG A 49 -3.91 -2.56 14.97
C ARG A 49 -4.66 -2.11 13.73
N MET A 50 -4.93 -0.80 13.65
CA MET A 50 -5.42 -0.15 12.44
C MET A 50 -4.26 0.22 11.51
N ILE A 51 -4.43 -0.07 10.22
CA ILE A 51 -3.48 0.23 9.15
C ILE A 51 -4.16 1.05 8.06
N VAL A 52 -3.37 1.90 7.39
CA VAL A 52 -3.78 2.63 6.18
C VAL A 52 -3.02 2.06 4.99
N LYS A 53 -3.73 1.66 3.94
CA LYS A 53 -3.17 1.06 2.72
C LYS A 53 -4.03 1.39 1.51
N ARG A 54 -3.46 1.27 0.31
CA ARG A 54 -4.16 1.41 -0.97
C ARG A 54 -4.71 0.07 -1.44
N ILE A 55 -5.96 0.02 -1.88
CA ILE A 55 -6.54 -1.15 -2.53
C ILE A 55 -5.93 -1.30 -3.93
N ILE A 56 -5.24 -2.41 -4.17
CA ILE A 56 -4.69 -2.76 -5.48
C ILE A 56 -5.54 -3.83 -6.16
N GLY A 57 -6.00 -4.83 -5.41
CA GLY A 57 -6.82 -5.94 -5.93
C GLY A 57 -8.20 -5.98 -5.28
N MET A 58 -9.22 -6.08 -6.14
CA MET A 58 -10.63 -6.23 -5.83
C MET A 58 -11.02 -7.72 -5.84
N PRO A 59 -12.15 -8.10 -5.21
CA PRO A 59 -12.67 -9.46 -5.30
C PRO A 59 -12.76 -9.98 -6.75
N GLY A 60 -12.11 -11.11 -7.01
CA GLY A 60 -12.07 -11.78 -8.31
C GLY A 60 -10.88 -11.40 -9.19
N ASP A 61 -10.03 -10.44 -8.78
CA ASP A 61 -8.87 -10.07 -9.59
C ASP A 61 -7.73 -11.07 -9.49
N THR A 62 -7.02 -11.24 -10.61
CA THR A 62 -5.64 -11.72 -10.63
C THR A 62 -4.71 -10.52 -10.74
N VAL A 63 -3.94 -10.26 -9.69
CA VAL A 63 -2.96 -9.18 -9.60
C VAL A 63 -1.56 -9.76 -9.72
N LYS A 64 -0.78 -9.25 -10.67
CA LYS A 64 0.61 -9.62 -10.88
C LYS A 64 1.49 -8.38 -10.82
N MET A 65 2.60 -8.48 -10.10
CA MET A 65 3.72 -7.54 -10.16
C MET A 65 4.91 -8.28 -10.76
N GLU A 66 5.49 -7.73 -11.82
CA GLU A 66 6.66 -8.30 -12.48
C GLU A 66 7.53 -7.16 -13.00
N ASN A 67 8.79 -7.10 -12.54
CA ASN A 67 9.75 -6.05 -12.90
C ASN A 67 9.17 -4.63 -12.71
N ASP A 68 8.60 -4.36 -11.53
CA ASP A 68 7.96 -3.07 -11.18
C ASP A 68 6.74 -2.66 -12.02
N GLN A 69 6.21 -3.57 -12.86
CA GLN A 69 4.98 -3.36 -13.62
C GLN A 69 3.80 -4.10 -12.98
N LEU A 70 2.79 -3.33 -12.55
CA LEU A 70 1.51 -3.85 -12.11
C LEU A 70 0.66 -4.28 -13.31
N THR A 71 0.10 -5.49 -13.24
CA THR A 71 -0.91 -6.00 -14.17
C THR A 71 -2.07 -6.57 -13.37
N ILE A 72 -3.30 -6.22 -13.74
CA ILE A 72 -4.52 -6.74 -13.11
C ILE A 72 -5.42 -7.31 -14.20
N ASN A 73 -5.77 -8.59 -14.09
CA ASN A 73 -6.54 -9.35 -15.08
C ASN A 73 -5.92 -9.25 -16.49
N GLY A 74 -4.59 -9.31 -16.58
CA GLY A 74 -3.84 -9.19 -17.83
C GLY A 74 -3.69 -7.77 -18.40
N LYS A 75 -4.33 -6.77 -17.78
CA LYS A 75 -4.22 -5.36 -18.19
C LYS A 75 -3.15 -4.65 -17.36
N LYS A 76 -2.22 -3.94 -18.01
CA LYS A 76 -1.23 -3.08 -17.33
C LYS A 76 -1.92 -1.91 -16.62
N TYR A 77 -1.41 -1.56 -15.46
CA TYR A 77 -1.83 -0.39 -14.68
C TYR A 77 -0.65 0.52 -14.40
N ASP A 78 -0.85 1.80 -14.64
CA ASP A 78 0.09 2.83 -14.24
C ASP A 78 -0.12 3.19 -12.77
N GLU A 79 0.98 3.46 -12.06
CA GLU A 79 0.98 3.77 -10.63
C GLU A 79 1.62 5.14 -10.38
N PRO A 80 1.02 6.25 -10.87
CA PRO A 80 1.65 7.58 -10.80
C PRO A 80 1.89 8.07 -9.37
N TYR A 81 1.15 7.53 -8.39
CA TYR A 81 1.38 7.78 -6.96
C TYR A 81 2.73 7.25 -6.45
N LEU A 82 3.44 6.43 -7.24
CA LEU A 82 4.77 5.92 -6.93
C LEU A 82 5.88 6.65 -7.67
N ASP A 83 5.58 7.52 -8.64
CA ASP A 83 6.57 8.09 -9.56
C ASP A 83 7.73 8.78 -8.82
N LYS A 84 7.42 9.52 -7.75
CA LYS A 84 8.43 10.18 -6.91
C LYS A 84 9.41 9.15 -6.32
N PHE A 85 8.91 8.14 -5.63
CA PHE A 85 9.75 7.15 -4.97
C PHE A 85 10.42 6.19 -5.95
N LYS A 86 9.79 5.85 -7.07
CA LYS A 86 10.44 5.08 -8.15
C LYS A 86 11.62 5.86 -8.75
N LYS A 87 11.45 7.17 -8.95
CA LYS A 87 12.52 8.05 -9.43
C LYS A 87 13.67 8.10 -8.42
N GLU A 88 13.39 8.44 -7.16
CA GLU A 88 14.41 8.53 -6.12
C GLU A 88 15.10 7.17 -5.89
N PHE A 89 14.35 6.07 -5.90
CA PHE A 89 14.93 4.73 -5.85
C PHE A 89 15.89 4.43 -7.00
N SER A 90 15.61 4.93 -8.21
CA SER A 90 16.51 4.77 -9.35
C SER A 90 17.75 5.66 -9.28
N GLU A 91 17.68 6.78 -8.56
CA GLU A 91 18.77 7.75 -8.42
C GLU A 91 19.73 7.37 -7.29
N ASP A 92 19.19 7.04 -6.12
CA ASP A 92 19.98 6.80 -4.91
C ASP A 92 19.43 5.67 -4.03
N LYS A 93 18.57 4.78 -4.54
CA LYS A 93 17.94 3.72 -3.73
C LYS A 93 17.20 4.27 -2.50
N LEU A 94 16.66 5.50 -2.57
CA LEU A 94 15.98 6.18 -1.45
C LEU A 94 16.88 6.40 -0.23
N GLN A 95 18.21 6.46 -0.42
CA GLN A 95 19.14 6.68 0.69
C GLN A 95 18.84 8.00 1.42
N GLY A 96 18.55 9.07 0.68
CA GLY A 96 18.16 10.36 1.25
C GLY A 96 16.83 10.29 2.01
N GLU A 97 15.81 9.68 1.42
CA GLU A 97 14.48 9.60 2.03
C GLU A 97 14.46 8.69 3.28
N TYR A 98 15.34 7.68 3.34
CA TYR A 98 15.49 6.81 4.50
C TYR A 98 16.57 7.23 5.49
N ALA A 99 17.07 8.46 5.44
CA ALA A 99 18.10 8.95 6.36
C ALA A 99 17.75 8.81 7.85
N TYR A 100 16.45 8.70 8.19
CA TYR A 100 15.97 8.47 9.54
C TYR A 100 16.10 7.01 10.03
N SER A 101 16.44 6.05 9.16
CA SER A 101 16.50 4.62 9.48
C SER A 101 17.56 3.90 8.64
N SER A 102 18.68 3.55 9.26
CA SER A 102 19.74 2.75 8.61
C SER A 102 19.27 1.36 8.17
N GLY A 103 18.27 0.78 8.86
CA GLY A 103 17.66 -0.48 8.46
C GLY A 103 16.90 -0.38 7.14
N PHE A 104 16.17 0.72 6.94
CA PHE A 104 15.45 0.95 5.68
C PHE A 104 16.40 1.31 4.54
N GLN A 105 17.47 2.05 4.81
CA GLN A 105 18.56 2.28 3.87
C GLN A 105 19.19 0.96 3.40
N ALA A 106 19.53 0.05 4.32
CA ALA A 106 20.10 -1.24 3.97
C ALA A 106 19.13 -2.12 3.17
N GLN A 107 17.85 -2.11 3.54
CA GLN A 107 16.81 -2.84 2.80
C GLN A 107 16.66 -2.32 1.37
N ALA A 108 16.63 -1.00 1.20
CA ALA A 108 16.51 -0.38 -0.11
C ALA A 108 17.74 -0.61 -1.00
N GLU A 109 18.94 -0.56 -0.42
CA GLU A 109 20.19 -0.86 -1.10
C GLU A 109 20.21 -2.30 -1.64
N SER A 110 19.67 -3.25 -0.86
CA SER A 110 19.60 -4.66 -1.26
C SER A 110 18.53 -4.98 -2.30
N ALA A 111 17.60 -4.06 -2.55
CA ALA A 111 16.45 -4.31 -3.41
C ALA A 111 16.81 -4.13 -4.90
N SER A 112 16.48 -5.13 -5.72
CA SER A 112 16.65 -5.05 -7.18
C SER A 112 15.61 -4.14 -7.82
N THR A 113 14.34 -4.28 -7.43
CA THR A 113 13.19 -3.50 -7.86
C THR A 113 12.57 -2.73 -6.69
N PHE A 114 11.83 -1.66 -6.98
CA PHE A 114 11.12 -0.88 -5.97
C PHE A 114 9.96 -1.69 -5.37
N THR A 115 9.25 -2.45 -6.22
CA THR A 115 8.26 -3.44 -5.82
C THR A 115 8.74 -4.84 -6.19
N SER A 116 8.84 -5.72 -5.20
CA SER A 116 9.15 -7.13 -5.42
C SER A 116 8.04 -7.81 -6.23
N ASP A 117 8.44 -8.80 -7.05
CA ASP A 117 7.51 -9.58 -7.87
C ASP A 117 6.58 -10.44 -7.01
N PHE A 118 5.32 -10.52 -7.41
CA PHE A 118 4.31 -11.37 -6.76
C PHE A 118 3.13 -11.63 -7.69
N GLU A 119 2.33 -12.64 -7.35
CA GLU A 119 1.04 -12.89 -7.98
C GLU A 119 -0.01 -13.31 -6.94
N TYR A 120 -1.19 -12.70 -7.00
CA TYR A 120 -2.33 -13.03 -6.14
C TYR A 120 -3.61 -13.16 -6.96
N THR A 121 -4.41 -14.18 -6.66
CA THR A 121 -5.83 -14.19 -7.00
C THR A 121 -6.63 -13.80 -5.77
N VAL A 122 -7.38 -12.71 -5.86
CA VAL A 122 -8.16 -12.16 -4.75
C VAL A 122 -9.51 -12.89 -4.68
N PRO A 123 -9.82 -13.64 -3.61
CA PRO A 123 -11.09 -14.34 -3.48
C PRO A 123 -12.23 -13.35 -3.22
N LYS A 124 -13.47 -13.87 -3.30
CA LYS A 124 -14.66 -13.09 -2.94
C LYS A 124 -14.55 -12.58 -1.49
N GLY A 125 -14.99 -11.34 -1.26
CA GLY A 125 -15.02 -10.74 0.07
C GLY A 125 -13.67 -10.26 0.61
N LYS A 126 -12.61 -10.26 -0.21
CA LYS A 126 -11.27 -9.80 0.20
C LYS A 126 -10.75 -8.68 -0.69
N TYR A 127 -9.80 -7.91 -0.16
CA TYR A 127 -8.98 -6.97 -0.91
C TYR A 127 -7.50 -7.32 -0.78
N LEU A 128 -6.74 -7.08 -1.86
CA LEU A 128 -5.29 -6.98 -1.81
C LEU A 128 -4.94 -5.50 -1.59
N VAL A 129 -4.26 -5.19 -0.49
CA VAL A 129 -3.87 -3.82 -0.16
C VAL A 129 -2.36 -3.69 -0.06
N LEU A 130 -1.80 -2.62 -0.62
CA LEU A 130 -0.36 -2.32 -0.59
C LEU A 130 -0.11 -0.95 0.02
N GLY A 131 1.05 -0.77 0.63
CA GLY A 131 1.55 0.56 0.94
C GLY A 131 2.17 1.19 -0.29
N ASP A 132 2.11 2.52 -0.38
CA ASP A 132 2.78 3.25 -1.46
C ASP A 132 4.30 3.24 -1.27
N ASN A 133 4.76 3.16 -0.03
CA ASN A 133 6.16 2.91 0.27
C ASN A 133 6.48 1.40 0.16
N ARG A 134 6.66 0.94 -1.08
CA ARG A 134 6.71 -0.50 -1.44
C ARG A 134 7.82 -1.28 -0.79
N LEU A 135 8.96 -0.67 -0.51
CA LEU A 135 10.10 -1.37 0.07
C LEU A 135 9.85 -1.75 1.53
N ILE A 136 9.32 -0.83 2.33
CA ILE A 136 9.24 -1.01 3.80
C ILE A 136 7.82 -1.27 4.31
N SER A 137 6.81 -1.13 3.44
CA SER A 137 5.43 -1.36 3.82
C SER A 137 5.18 -2.83 4.18
N LYS A 138 4.78 -3.07 5.44
CA LYS A 138 4.09 -4.30 5.84
C LYS A 138 2.66 -4.22 5.32
N ASP A 139 2.36 -4.99 4.28
CA ASP A 139 1.06 -5.01 3.60
C ASP A 139 0.64 -6.43 3.19
N SER A 140 -0.31 -6.57 2.26
CA SER A 140 -0.84 -7.88 1.89
C SER A 140 0.19 -8.87 1.36
N ARG A 141 1.35 -8.40 0.88
CA ARG A 141 2.48 -9.26 0.52
C ARG A 141 3.05 -10.03 1.72
N MET A 142 2.81 -9.54 2.94
CA MET A 142 3.34 -10.10 4.18
C MET A 142 2.25 -10.69 5.09
N PHE A 143 1.15 -9.95 5.33
CA PHE A 143 0.09 -10.39 6.26
C PHE A 143 -1.11 -11.03 5.56
N GLY A 144 -1.14 -11.06 4.23
CA GLY A 144 -2.27 -11.58 3.44
C GLY A 144 -3.39 -10.57 3.18
N LEU A 145 -4.56 -11.07 2.78
CA LEU A 145 -5.65 -10.23 2.28
C LEU A 145 -6.53 -9.69 3.40
N VAL A 146 -7.10 -8.49 3.20
CA VAL A 146 -7.99 -7.85 4.18
C VAL A 146 -9.45 -8.10 3.81
N ASP A 147 -10.33 -8.16 4.81
CA ASP A 147 -11.77 -8.36 4.61
C ASP A 147 -12.44 -7.15 3.98
N LYS A 148 -13.43 -7.38 3.10
CA LYS A 148 -14.22 -6.32 2.48
C LYS A 148 -15.23 -5.70 3.44
N ASP A 149 -15.79 -6.51 4.34
CA ASP A 149 -16.88 -6.12 5.24
C ASP A 149 -16.34 -5.50 6.54
N MET A 150 -15.56 -4.42 6.39
CA MET A 150 -14.87 -3.68 7.47
C MET A 150 -15.76 -2.77 8.30
#